data_AF-A0A127SJS8-F1
#
_entry.id   AF-A0A127SJS8-F1
#
_cell.length_a   1.000
_cell.length_b   1.000
_cell.length_c   1.000
_cell.angle_alpha   90.00
_cell.angle_beta   90.00
_cell.angle_gamma   90.00
#
_symmetry.space_group_name_H-M   'P 1'
#
loop_
_entity.id
_entity.type
_entity.pdbx_description
1 polymer ?
#
loop_
_entity_poly.entity_id
_entity_poly.type
_entity_poly.pdbx_seq_one_letter_code
_entity_poly.pdbx_strand_id
1 'polypeptide(L)' 'KEKIKITEMCIPSNGEIVPADHACPGEIVILADDTLKLNDILGN' A
#
# COMPACT_ATOMS: atom_id res chain seq x y z
N LYS A 1 -12.27 -6.51 13.84
CA LYS A 1 -11.20 -5.99 12.96
C LYS A 1 -11.65 -4.63 12.48
N GLU A 2 -10.88 -3.58 12.77
CA GLU A 2 -11.13 -2.27 12.17
C GLU A 2 -10.83 -2.35 10.68
N LYS A 3 -11.66 -1.67 9.87
CA LYS A 3 -11.43 -1.57 8.44
C LYS A 3 -10.55 -0.36 8.19
N ILE A 4 -9.34 -0.59 7.70
CA ILE A 4 -8.50 0.49 7.17
C ILE A 4 -8.98 0.82 5.76
N LYS A 5 -9.13 2.12 5.50
CA LYS A 5 -9.37 2.65 4.16
C LYS A 5 -8.04 3.19 3.65
N ILE A 6 -7.52 2.60 2.58
CA ILE A 6 -6.37 3.13 1.87
C ILE A 6 -6.89 4.26 0.98
N THR A 7 -6.43 5.49 1.23
CA THR A 7 -6.79 6.67 0.44
C THR A 7 -5.78 6.99 -0.63
N GLU A 8 -4.51 6.66 -0.39
CA GLU A 8 -3.39 6.92 -1.28
C GLU A 8 -2.40 5.76 -1.22
N MET A 9 -1.77 5.45 -2.36
CA MET A 9 -0.67 4.50 -2.44
C MET A 9 0.32 4.92 -3.53
N CYS A 10 1.56 4.49 -3.37
CA CYS A 10 2.59 4.68 -4.39
C CYS A 10 3.23 3.35 -4.77
N ILE A 11 3.73 3.24 -5.99
CA ILE A 11 4.49 2.08 -6.49
C ILE A 11 5.92 2.55 -6.83
N PRO A 12 6.97 1.80 -6.44
CA PRO A 12 8.31 2.05 -6.90
C PRO A 12 8.42 1.68 -8.40
N SER A 13 8.79 2.64 -9.24
CA SER A 13 8.94 2.45 -10.68
C SER A 13 10.18 3.18 -11.17
N ASN A 14 11.09 2.46 -11.83
CA ASN A 14 12.32 3.02 -12.41
C ASN A 14 13.17 3.88 -11.46
N GLY A 15 13.20 3.54 -10.16
CA GLY A 15 13.96 4.28 -9.16
C GLY A 15 13.22 5.48 -8.54
N GLU A 16 11.98 5.72 -8.94
CA GLU A 16 11.11 6.76 -8.38
C GLU A 16 9.93 6.15 -7.62
N ILE A 17 9.35 6.93 -6.71
CA ILE A 17 8.11 6.59 -6.01
C ILE A 17 6.99 7.38 -6.68
N VAL A 18 6.08 6.67 -7.35
CA VAL A 18 5.02 7.29 -8.16
C VAL A 18 3.66 6.97 -7.55
N PRO A 19 2.75 7.95 -7.37
CA PRO A 19 1.37 7.70 -6.95
C PRO A 19 0.66 6.76 -7.92
N ALA A 20 -0.17 5.86 -7.39
CA ALA A 20 -0.90 4.88 -8.19
C ALA A 20 -2.33 4.65 -7.66
N ASP A 21 -3.28 4.48 -8.59
CA ASP A 21 -4.67 4.14 -8.27
C ASP A 21 -4.94 2.62 -8.26
N HIS A 22 -4.03 1.83 -8.85
CA HIS A 22 -4.13 0.38 -8.92
C HIS A 22 -2.75 -0.28 -8.77
N ALA A 23 -2.72 -1.49 -8.22
CA ALA A 23 -1.55 -2.36 -8.13
C ALA A 23 -1.92 -3.80 -8.52
N CYS A 24 -1.04 -4.47 -9.27
CA CYS A 24 -1.19 -5.85 -9.70
C CYS A 24 -0.62 -6.83 -8.64
N PRO A 25 -1.04 -8.10 -8.67
CA PRO A 25 -0.43 -9.13 -7.83
C PRO A 25 1.08 -9.22 -8.03
N GLY A 26 1.82 -9.22 -6.92
CA GLY A 26 3.29 -9.28 -6.91
C GLY A 26 3.97 -7.91 -6.91
N GLU A 27 3.24 -6.80 -7.11
CA GLU A 27 3.79 -5.46 -6.94
C GLU A 27 3.91 -5.09 -5.46
N ILE A 28 4.93 -4.29 -5.15
CA ILE A 28 5.12 -3.71 -3.82
C ILE A 28 4.48 -2.33 -3.83
N VAL A 29 3.63 -2.06 -2.85
CA VAL A 29 3.01 -0.74 -2.65
C VAL A 29 3.55 -0.09 -1.39
N ILE A 30 3.68 1.23 -1.43
CA ILE A 30 4.03 2.06 -0.29
C ILE A 30 2.76 2.73 0.19
N LEU A 31 2.42 2.50 1.45
CA LEU A 31 1.27 3.08 2.14
C LEU A 31 1.76 4.08 3.19
N ALA A 32 1.16 5.26 3.23
CA ALA A 32 1.36 6.21 4.31
C ALA A 32 0.40 5.86 5.46
N ASP A 33 0.91 5.14 6.47
CA ASP A 33 0.15 4.77 7.67
C ASP A 33 1.11 4.59 8.85
N ASP A 34 0.68 4.97 10.06
CA ASP A 34 1.45 4.86 11.30
C ASP A 34 0.85 3.86 12.31
N THR A 35 -0.25 3.19 11.95
CA THR A 35 -1.00 2.23 12.77
C THR A 35 -0.70 0.77 12.43
N LEU A 36 -0.28 0.49 11.19
CA LEU A 36 0.03 -0.84 10.69
C LEU A 36 1.28 -1.44 11.34
N LYS A 37 1.21 -2.74 11.59
CA LYS A 37 2.31 -3.54 12.13
C LYS A 37 2.86 -4.49 11.07
N LEU A 38 4.11 -4.89 11.29
CA LEU A 38 4.74 -5.90 10.45
C LEU A 38 3.91 -7.19 10.44
N ASN A 39 3.66 -7.72 9.23
CA ASN A 39 2.82 -8.89 8.95
C ASN A 39 1.30 -8.70 9.14
N ASP A 40 0.82 -7.46 9.28
CA ASP A 40 -0.62 -7.22 9.18
C ASP A 40 -1.13 -7.61 7.79
N ILE A 41 -2.29 -8.26 7.77
CA ILE A 41 -2.98 -8.64 6.54
C ILE A 41 -4.05 -7.59 6.27
N LEU A 42 -3.83 -6.82 5.21
CA LEU A 42 -4.74 -5.82 4.68
C LEU A 42 -5.70 -6.45 3.67
N GLY A 43 -7.01 -6.27 3.87
CA GLY A 43 -8.04 -6.93 3.08
C GLY A 43 -8.81 -7.97 3.88
N ASN A 44 -9.68 -8.72 3.20
CA ASN A 44 -10.50 -9.77 3.81
C ASN A 44 -9.82 -11.13 3.69
#